data_AF-A0A8R7V3C0-F1
#
_entry.id   AF-A0A8R7V3C0-F1
#
_cell.length_a   1.000
_cell.length_b   1.000
_cell.length_c   1.000
_cell.angle_alpha   90.00
_cell.angle_beta   90.00
_cell.angle_gamma   90.00
#
_symmetry.space_group_name_H-M   'P 1'
#
loop_
_entity.id
_entity.type
_entity.pdbx_description
1 polymer ?
#
loop_
_entity_poly.entity_id
_entity_poly.type
_entity_poly.pdbx_seq_one_letter_code
_entity_poly.pdbx_strand_id
1 'polypeptide(L)'
;AWRELGDWVLPFKGQAHFDAGLDAWVGIHREGDGRVCCCPVASRSAAAGRPPGCRVLREKLFLRNGEKAYQNGGRHLKATLTCMGRGSFCLVENVLRRKGGRDSVLRVTLFSLKYDHMGELRTKVRPRIRSYAVSKNNHTFSHAAFWM
;
A
#
# COMPACT_ATOMS: atom_id res chain seq x y z
N ALA A 1 -12.99 -13.04 24.38
CA ALA A 1 -11.58 -13.06 24.78
C ALA A 1 -10.70 -12.97 23.54
N TRP A 2 -9.71 -12.06 23.53
CA TRP A 2 -8.68 -12.03 22.49
C TRP A 2 -7.68 -13.17 22.71
N ARG A 3 -7.16 -13.76 21.63
CA ARG A 3 -6.13 -14.80 21.68
C ARG A 3 -4.94 -14.36 20.83
N GLU A 4 -3.76 -14.40 21.43
CA GLU A 4 -2.49 -14.22 20.72
C GLU A 4 -2.18 -15.49 19.90
N LEU A 5 -1.85 -15.32 18.62
CA LEU A 5 -1.57 -16.42 17.68
C LEU A 5 -0.07 -16.57 17.36
N GLY A 6 0.78 -15.81 18.03
CA GLY A 6 2.24 -15.85 17.93
C GLY A 6 2.86 -14.46 17.98
N ASP A 7 4.17 -14.43 18.23
CA ASP A 7 4.99 -13.21 18.30
C ASP A 7 5.57 -12.86 16.91
N TRP A 8 4.67 -12.58 15.96
CA TRP A 8 5.03 -12.18 14.61
C TRP A 8 4.40 -10.85 14.24
N VAL A 9 5.12 -10.07 13.43
CA VAL A 9 4.67 -8.77 12.94
C VAL A 9 4.28 -8.90 11.48
N LEU A 10 3.08 -8.45 11.14
CA LEU A 10 2.63 -8.41 9.75
C LEU A 10 3.50 -7.44 8.93
N PRO A 11 3.80 -7.73 7.65
CA PRO A 11 4.72 -6.96 6.81
C PRO A 11 4.08 -5.68 6.27
N PHE A 12 3.26 -5.01 7.07
CA PHE A 12 2.55 -3.80 6.68
C PHE A 12 3.23 -2.54 7.22
N LYS A 13 3.27 -1.51 6.40
CA LYS A 13 3.58 -0.14 6.81
C LYS A 13 2.27 0.58 7.11
N GLY A 14 1.99 0.82 8.39
CA GLY A 14 0.78 1.50 8.83
C GLY A 14 -0.44 0.59 8.77
N GLN A 15 -1.57 1.11 8.29
CA GLN A 15 -2.85 0.42 8.29
C GLN A 15 -2.94 -0.65 7.20
N ALA A 16 -3.59 -1.77 7.53
CA ALA A 16 -4.02 -2.80 6.60
C ALA A 16 -5.56 -2.90 6.60
N HIS A 17 -6.11 -3.44 5.51
CA HIS A 17 -7.54 -3.59 5.30
C HIS A 17 -7.87 -5.03 4.96
N PHE A 18 -8.88 -5.59 5.60
CA PHE A 18 -9.37 -6.91 5.26
C PHE A 18 -10.15 -6.86 3.94
N ASP A 19 -9.89 -7.80 3.03
CA ASP A 19 -10.69 -8.02 1.84
C ASP A 19 -11.27 -9.43 1.84
N ALA A 20 -12.59 -9.52 1.83
CA ALA A 20 -13.31 -10.79 1.88
C ALA A 20 -13.12 -11.63 0.60
N GLY A 21 -12.84 -11.01 -0.55
CA GLY A 21 -12.62 -11.73 -1.80
C GLY A 21 -11.25 -12.41 -1.87
N LEU A 22 -10.26 -11.87 -1.13
CA LEU A 22 -8.92 -12.45 -0.98
C LEU A 22 -8.77 -13.28 0.31
N ASP A 23 -9.74 -13.20 1.22
CA ASP A 23 -9.66 -13.73 2.58
C ASP A 23 -8.33 -13.37 3.28
N ALA A 24 -7.94 -12.10 3.13
CA ALA A 24 -6.62 -11.63 3.52
C ALA A 24 -6.62 -10.16 3.96
N TRP A 25 -5.65 -9.84 4.80
CA TRP A 25 -5.26 -8.47 5.11
C TRP A 25 -4.40 -7.91 4.00
N VAL A 26 -4.73 -6.73 3.50
CA VAL A 26 -4.01 -6.02 2.43
C VAL A 26 -3.42 -4.74 2.98
N GLY A 27 -2.12 -4.53 2.77
CA GLY A 27 -1.41 -3.35 3.26
C GLY A 27 -0.26 -2.93 2.35
N ILE A 28 0.29 -1.74 2.63
CA ILE A 28 1.54 -1.28 1.99
C ILE A 28 2.68 -2.12 2.56
N HIS A 29 3.55 -2.64 1.70
CA HIS A 29 4.66 -3.49 2.13
C HIS A 29 5.69 -2.71 2.96
N ARG A 30 6.10 -3.27 4.11
CA ARG A 30 6.94 -2.60 5.10
C ARG A 30 8.33 -2.23 4.60
N GLU A 31 8.90 -3.01 3.68
CA GLU A 31 10.25 -2.79 3.15
C GLU A 31 10.38 -1.49 2.33
N GLY A 32 9.26 -0.82 2.02
CA GLY A 32 9.28 0.47 1.35
C GLY A 32 9.73 0.38 -0.12
N ASP A 33 9.51 -0.78 -0.72
CA ASP A 33 9.77 -1.10 -2.13
C ASP A 33 8.69 -0.56 -3.09
N GLY A 34 7.69 0.16 -2.58
CA GLY A 34 6.61 0.73 -3.37
C GLY A 34 5.49 -0.25 -3.70
N ARG A 35 5.43 -1.39 -3.00
CA ARG A 35 4.49 -2.48 -3.28
C ARG A 35 3.43 -2.59 -2.19
N VAL A 36 2.38 -3.34 -2.51
CA VAL A 36 1.38 -3.80 -1.56
C VAL A 36 1.54 -5.29 -1.36
N CYS A 37 1.17 -5.79 -0.19
CA CYS A 37 1.18 -7.21 0.10
C CYS A 37 -0.14 -7.65 0.74
N CYS A 38 -0.44 -8.94 0.60
CA CYS A 38 -1.58 -9.60 1.21
C CYS A 38 -1.08 -10.67 2.18
N CYS A 39 -1.64 -10.72 3.38
CA CYS A 39 -1.38 -11.77 4.36
C CYS A 39 -2.70 -12.44 4.71
N PRO A 40 -2.82 -13.77 4.55
CA PRO A 40 -4.03 -14.49 4.89
C PRO A 40 -4.34 -14.35 6.39
N VAL A 41 -5.62 -14.50 6.75
CA VAL A 41 -6.02 -14.54 8.16
C VAL A 41 -5.32 -15.72 8.84
N ALA A 42 -4.68 -15.46 9.98
CA ALA A 42 -3.98 -16.50 10.72
C ALA A 42 -4.98 -17.56 11.21
N SER A 43 -4.72 -18.83 10.88
CA SER A 43 -5.55 -19.95 11.34
C SER A 43 -5.30 -20.26 12.81
N ARG A 44 -6.37 -20.65 13.52
CA ARG A 44 -6.34 -21.08 14.92
C ARG A 44 -5.60 -22.41 15.13
N SER A 45 -5.49 -23.22 14.08
CA SER A 45 -4.85 -24.55 14.10
C SER A 45 -3.40 -24.53 13.62
N ALA A 46 -2.94 -23.43 13.03
CA ALA A 46 -1.54 -23.30 12.66
C ALA A 46 -0.69 -23.29 13.93
N ALA A 47 0.42 -24.02 13.92
CA ALA A 47 1.37 -24.02 15.02
C ALA A 47 1.73 -22.57 15.37
N ALA A 48 1.29 -22.12 16.55
CA ALA A 48 1.53 -20.79 17.07
C ALA A 48 3.04 -20.56 17.06
N GLY A 49 3.52 -19.76 16.11
CA GLY A 49 4.96 -19.56 15.89
C GLY A 49 5.36 -19.29 14.45
N ARG A 50 4.65 -19.83 13.45
CA ARG A 50 4.95 -19.50 12.04
C ARG A 50 4.10 -18.32 11.55
N PRO A 51 4.70 -17.26 10.99
CA PRO A 51 3.94 -16.16 10.40
C PRO A 51 3.13 -16.63 9.18
N PRO A 52 1.99 -15.98 8.87
CA PRO A 52 1.20 -16.30 7.68
C PRO A 52 2.03 -16.08 6.40
N GLY A 53 1.82 -16.94 5.40
CA GLY A 53 2.49 -16.85 4.10
C GLY A 53 1.99 -15.63 3.31
N CYS A 54 2.65 -14.49 3.46
CA CYS A 54 2.27 -13.26 2.78
C CYS A 54 2.72 -13.25 1.31
N ARG A 55 1.88 -12.69 0.43
CA ARG A 55 2.19 -12.50 -1.00
C ARG A 55 2.37 -11.03 -1.31
N VAL A 56 3.47 -10.68 -1.95
CA VAL A 56 3.77 -9.30 -2.35
C VAL A 56 3.37 -9.11 -3.81
N LEU A 57 2.69 -8.00 -4.12
CA LEU A 57 2.36 -7.64 -5.49
C LEU A 57 3.66 -7.40 -6.26
N ARG A 58 3.82 -8.08 -7.39
CA ARG A 58 5.04 -7.97 -8.21
C ARG A 58 5.23 -6.56 -8.79
N GLU A 59 4.13 -5.90 -9.11
CA GLU A 59 4.09 -4.55 -9.65
C GLU A 59 4.34 -3.52 -8.54
N LYS A 60 5.27 -2.59 -8.77
CA LYS A 60 5.39 -1.39 -7.92
C LYS A 60 4.25 -0.44 -8.25
N LEU A 61 3.54 0.02 -7.22
CA LEU A 61 2.44 0.99 -7.37
C LEU A 61 2.91 2.44 -7.18
N PHE A 62 4.04 2.63 -6.52
CA PHE A 62 4.70 3.93 -6.32
C PHE A 62 6.22 3.76 -6.22
N LEU A 63 6.96 4.86 -6.27
CA LEU A 63 8.42 4.85 -6.30
C LEU A 63 9.01 5.19 -4.92
N ARG A 64 10.16 4.60 -4.58
CA ARG A 64 10.90 4.93 -3.37
C ARG A 64 11.81 6.16 -3.57
N ASN A 65 12.08 6.88 -2.48
CA ASN A 65 13.16 7.87 -2.44
C ASN A 65 14.50 7.26 -2.89
N GLY A 66 15.19 7.94 -3.82
CA GLY A 66 16.46 7.49 -4.39
C GLY A 66 16.33 6.74 -5.73
N GLU A 67 15.12 6.41 -6.18
CA GLU A 67 14.92 5.90 -7.54
C GLU A 67 15.14 7.00 -8.59
N LYS A 68 15.60 6.64 -9.81
CA LYS A 68 16.04 7.58 -10.87
C LYS A 68 15.03 8.69 -11.17
N ALA A 69 13.74 8.42 -11.05
CA ALA A 69 12.67 9.40 -11.25
C ALA A 69 12.73 10.62 -10.31
N TYR A 70 13.44 10.50 -9.18
CA TYR A 70 13.63 11.57 -8.19
C TYR A 70 14.98 12.30 -8.31
N GLN A 71 15.77 12.03 -9.36
CA GLN A 71 17.11 12.64 -9.54
C GLN A 71 17.08 14.18 -9.65
N ASN A 72 15.95 14.77 -10.07
CA ASN A 72 15.74 16.22 -10.06
C ASN A 72 15.39 16.78 -8.65
N GLY A 73 15.70 16.02 -7.59
CA GLY A 73 15.51 16.42 -6.21
C GLY A 73 14.08 16.23 -5.66
N GLY A 74 13.21 15.54 -6.39
CA GLY A 74 11.90 15.16 -5.89
C GLY A 74 11.98 14.15 -4.74
N ARG A 75 10.91 14.02 -3.96
CA ARG A 75 10.86 13.11 -2.81
C ARG A 75 9.46 12.57 -2.57
N HIS A 76 9.33 11.27 -2.39
CA HIS A 76 8.16 10.63 -1.80
C HIS A 76 8.07 10.97 -0.30
N LEU A 77 6.98 11.61 0.12
CA LEU A 77 6.75 12.00 1.51
C LEU A 77 6.00 10.92 2.28
N LYS A 78 4.80 10.54 1.81
CA LYS A 78 3.91 9.60 2.49
C LYS A 78 3.02 8.89 1.49
N ALA A 79 2.69 7.63 1.77
CA ALA A 79 1.66 6.87 1.07
C ALA A 79 0.63 6.35 2.07
N THR A 80 -0.64 6.32 1.65
CA THR A 80 -1.75 5.75 2.40
C THR A 80 -2.56 4.84 1.48
N LEU A 81 -3.06 3.74 2.03
CA LEU A 81 -3.90 2.78 1.31
C LEU A 81 -5.27 2.72 1.98
N THR A 82 -6.32 2.66 1.16
CA THR A 82 -7.72 2.57 1.60
C THR A 82 -8.44 1.50 0.79
N CYS A 83 -9.17 0.63 1.48
CA CYS A 83 -10.10 -0.29 0.83
C CYS A 83 -11.37 0.44 0.42
N MET A 84 -11.79 0.26 -0.83
CA MET A 84 -13.05 0.78 -1.39
C MET A 84 -14.12 -0.31 -1.51
N GLY A 85 -13.85 -1.50 -0.99
CA GLY A 85 -14.70 -2.68 -1.10
C GLY A 85 -14.53 -3.46 -2.41
N ARG A 86 -15.06 -4.69 -2.41
CA ARG A 86 -15.06 -5.62 -3.58
C ARG A 86 -13.67 -5.86 -4.18
N GLY A 87 -12.63 -5.93 -3.35
CA GLY A 87 -11.25 -6.08 -3.80
C GLY A 87 -10.66 -4.86 -4.48
N SER A 88 -11.28 -3.69 -4.33
CA SER A 88 -10.80 -2.43 -4.91
C SER A 88 -10.16 -1.54 -3.86
N PHE A 89 -9.10 -0.86 -4.26
CA PHE A 89 -8.23 -0.10 -3.38
C PHE A 89 -7.86 1.24 -3.99
N CYS A 90 -7.65 2.22 -3.12
CA CYS A 90 -7.12 3.53 -3.44
C CYS A 90 -5.79 3.71 -2.70
N LEU A 91 -4.71 3.85 -3.46
CA LEU A 91 -3.41 4.27 -2.94
C LEU A 91 -3.25 5.77 -3.24
N VAL A 92 -2.92 6.55 -2.22
CA VAL A 92 -2.62 7.97 -2.35
C VAL A 92 -1.21 8.23 -1.85
N GLU A 93 -0.32 8.65 -2.75
CA GLU A 93 1.02 9.12 -2.40
C GLU A 93 1.12 10.65 -2.50
N ASN A 94 1.82 11.26 -1.55
CA ASN A 94 2.24 12.64 -1.63
C ASN A 94 3.69 12.69 -2.09
N VAL A 95 3.91 13.39 -3.20
CA VAL A 95 5.20 13.49 -3.86
C VAL A 95 5.59 14.95 -4.00
N LEU A 96 6.77 15.29 -3.50
CA LEU A 96 7.43 16.55 -3.79
C LEU A 96 8.12 16.46 -5.16
N ARG A 97 7.85 17.41 -6.06
CA ARG A 97 8.37 17.34 -7.43
C ARG A 97 9.81 17.81 -7.58
N ARG A 98 10.27 18.73 -6.70
CA ARG A 98 11.59 19.35 -6.77
C ARG A 98 12.15 19.61 -5.36
N LYS A 99 13.48 19.58 -5.22
CA LYS A 99 14.16 19.88 -3.94
C LYS A 99 13.99 21.36 -3.61
N GLY A 100 13.57 21.66 -2.37
CA GLY A 100 13.38 23.04 -1.90
C GLY A 100 12.15 23.77 -2.48
N GLY A 101 11.42 23.15 -3.42
CA GLY A 101 10.17 23.69 -3.92
C GLY A 101 9.01 23.46 -2.94
N ARG A 102 7.97 24.29 -3.03
CA ARG A 102 6.66 24.04 -2.42
C ARG A 102 5.70 23.48 -3.47
N ASP A 103 6.15 22.61 -4.37
CA ASP A 103 5.26 22.00 -5.37
C ASP A 103 5.16 20.50 -5.08
N SER A 104 4.03 20.11 -4.50
CA SER A 104 3.68 18.74 -4.14
C SER A 104 2.42 18.31 -4.85
N VAL A 105 2.40 17.06 -5.29
CA VAL A 105 1.24 16.45 -5.93
C VAL A 105 0.75 15.26 -5.11
N LEU A 106 -0.57 15.10 -5.07
CA LEU A 106 -1.18 13.85 -4.68
C LEU A 106 -1.31 12.99 -5.92
N ARG A 107 -0.61 11.85 -5.96
CA ARG A 107 -0.85 10.83 -6.97
C ARG A 107 -1.78 9.78 -6.38
N VAL A 108 -2.90 9.59 -7.05
CA VAL A 108 -3.95 8.64 -6.68
C VAL A 108 -3.91 7.49 -7.67
N THR A 109 -3.74 6.28 -7.16
CA THR A 109 -3.72 5.03 -7.92
C THR A 109 -4.89 4.17 -7.47
N LEU A 110 -5.86 3.99 -8.37
CA LEU A 110 -7.00 3.10 -8.18
C LEU A 110 -6.70 1.75 -8.83
N PHE A 111 -6.89 0.67 -8.09
CA PHE A 111 -6.62 -0.67 -8.57
C PHE A 111 -7.49 -1.68 -7.83
N SER A 112 -7.59 -2.88 -8.38
CA SER A 112 -8.25 -4.00 -7.70
C SER A 112 -7.32 -5.21 -7.69
N LEU A 113 -7.37 -6.01 -6.64
CA LEU A 113 -6.48 -7.15 -6.45
C LEU A 113 -7.23 -8.49 -6.63
N LYS A 114 -6.51 -9.49 -7.11
CA LYS A 114 -6.93 -10.90 -7.16
C LYS A 114 -5.72 -11.82 -7.01
N TYR A 115 -5.97 -13.06 -6.65
CA TYR A 115 -5.00 -14.12 -6.89
C TYR A 115 -5.11 -14.64 -8.32
N ASP A 116 -3.99 -14.99 -8.93
CA ASP A 116 -3.96 -15.74 -10.18
C ASP A 116 -4.13 -17.26 -9.93
N HIS A 117 -4.06 -18.07 -10.99
CA HIS A 117 -4.20 -19.53 -10.90
C HIS A 117 -3.04 -20.22 -10.14
N MET A 118 -1.90 -19.55 -9.97
CA MET A 118 -0.78 -19.99 -9.12
C MET A 118 -0.91 -19.46 -7.69
N GLY A 119 -2.00 -18.75 -7.40
CA GLY A 119 -2.27 -18.04 -6.17
C GLY A 119 -1.52 -16.72 -6.02
N GLU A 120 -0.72 -16.28 -6.99
CA GLU A 120 0.11 -15.10 -6.85
C GLU A 120 -0.73 -13.82 -6.87
N LEU A 121 -0.33 -12.83 -6.07
CA LEU A 121 -1.07 -11.57 -5.99
C LEU A 121 -0.86 -10.74 -7.26
N ARG A 122 -1.96 -10.36 -7.92
CA ARG A 122 -1.96 -9.53 -9.13
C ARG A 122 -3.05 -8.47 -9.12
N THR A 123 -2.89 -7.45 -9.95
CA THR A 123 -3.96 -6.52 -10.25
C THR A 123 -5.00 -7.17 -11.19
N LYS A 124 -6.30 -6.92 -10.96
CA LYS A 124 -7.39 -7.43 -11.82
C LYS A 124 -7.34 -6.80 -13.20
N VAL A 125 -7.08 -5.50 -13.22
CA VAL A 125 -7.01 -4.64 -14.40
C VAL A 125 -5.86 -3.66 -14.20
N ARG A 126 -5.43 -3.01 -15.29
CA ARG A 126 -4.39 -1.98 -15.23
C ARG A 126 -4.79 -0.87 -14.22
N PRO A 127 -3.92 -0.51 -13.27
CA PRO A 127 -4.20 0.58 -12.33
C PRO A 127 -4.50 1.91 -13.04
N ARG A 128 -5.49 2.65 -12.55
CA ARG A 128 -5.83 4.00 -13.03
C ARG A 128 -5.13 5.01 -12.15
N ILE A 129 -4.27 5.82 -12.75
CA ILE A 129 -3.44 6.79 -12.04
C ILE A 129 -3.88 8.22 -12.40
N ARG A 130 -4.02 9.08 -11.39
CA ARG A 130 -4.28 10.52 -11.56
C ARG A 130 -3.39 11.31 -10.61
N SER A 131 -2.96 12.50 -11.04
CA SER A 131 -2.14 13.41 -10.23
C SER A 131 -2.85 14.72 -10.04
N TYR A 132 -2.84 15.23 -8.82
CA TYR A 132 -3.51 16.48 -8.42
C TYR A 132 -2.50 17.39 -7.75
N ALA A 133 -2.39 18.63 -8.25
CA ALA A 133 -1.58 19.65 -7.60
C ALA A 133 -2.19 20.03 -6.25
N VAL A 134 -1.34 20.25 -5.25
CA VAL A 134 -1.74 20.70 -3.92
C VAL A 134 -1.19 22.10 -3.71
N SER A 135 -2.01 23.03 -3.20
CA SER A 135 -1.60 24.41 -2.93
C SER A 135 -0.90 24.61 -1.57
N LYS A 136 -0.96 23.61 -0.68
CA LYS A 136 -0.34 23.59 0.65
C LYS A 136 0.70 22.48 0.73
N ASN A 137 1.98 22.84 0.79
CA ASN A 137 3.11 21.94 0.54
C ASN A 137 4.21 22.08 1.61
N ASN A 138 3.84 22.43 2.84
CA ASN A 138 4.80 22.47 3.93
C ASN A 138 5.10 21.04 4.43
N HIS A 139 6.22 20.87 5.13
CA HIS A 139 6.64 19.57 5.67
C HIS A 139 5.63 18.92 6.65
N THR A 140 4.62 19.68 7.09
CA THR A 140 3.55 19.24 7.98
C THR A 140 2.29 18.78 7.24
N PHE A 141 2.21 18.94 5.92
CA PHE A 141 1.05 18.49 5.15
C PHE A 141 0.92 16.97 5.23
N SER A 142 -0.21 16.50 5.74
CA SER A 142 -0.57 15.09 5.78
C SER A 142 -1.90 14.90 5.07
N HIS A 143 -1.98 13.86 4.25
CA HIS A 143 -3.22 13.36 3.69
C HIS A 143 -3.64 12.06 4.36
N ALA A 144 -4.94 11.80 4.28
CA ALA A 144 -5.56 10.52 4.54
C ALA A 144 -6.60 10.28 3.44
N ALA A 145 -6.73 9.04 3.00
CA ALA A 145 -7.81 8.61 2.14
C ALA A 145 -8.77 7.75 2.96
N PHE A 146 -10.05 7.94 2.75
CA PHE A 146 -11.12 7.11 3.32
C PHE A 146 -12.17 6.87 2.24
N TRP A 147 -12.97 5.84 2.42
CA TRP A 147 -14.05 5.46 1.53
C TRP A 147 -15.36 5.44 2.34
N MET A 148 -16.44 5.98 1.76
CA MET A 148 -17.78 6.06 2.36
C MET A 148 -18.78 5.32 1.50
#